data_AF-A0A958ELR7-F1
#
_entry.id   AF-A0A958ELR7-F1
#
_cell.length_a   1.000
_cell.length_b   1.000
_cell.length_c   1.000
_cell.angle_alpha   90.00
_cell.angle_beta   90.00
_cell.angle_gamma   90.00
#
_symmetry.space_group_name_H-M   'P 1'
#
loop_
_entity.id
_entity.type
_entity.pdbx_description
1 polymer ?
#
loop_
_entity_poly.entity_id
_entity_poly.type
_entity_poly.pdbx_seq_one_letter_code
_entity_poly.pdbx_strand_id
1 'polypeptide(L)'
;GDSLYHSKEMPEIKFTAPVSGKVIEINRGERRMITEVVIEADKQQKYVEFDKYDDASLERASAEDITRNLLNSGLWPSLTKRPYGVLANANKLPRDIFISCFDSAPLAADQLLIAGDAKEAFQFGLNVLKKLTDGSIYLGVDGSSQESTQFFSSFKNVQVNSFKGKHPAGNVGVQIHHVKPINRGDIVWTVSVANVLEIGRLFMTGYLQSNLIVAVAGENAGEHKYFRTHRGVAVERLIAGIKDNSRIISGNVLTGTKIENTGYVGYFDNLVTIIPEGNHHEFLGWILPGFKKESFSGTFPGKFFPAKEYSHNTNLHGGHRSFVQTGYYEKVLPMDILPVHLLKSILTEDIELMEGLGVYEIVEEDLALCEFICPSKVQVQDIVREGFELMIREV
;
A
#
# COMPACT_ATOMS: atom_id res chain seq x y z
N GLY A 1 -22.03 -0.81 4.11
CA GLY A 1 -22.25 -2.10 4.77
C GLY A 1 -22.87 -3.13 3.85
N ASP A 2 -23.80 -2.75 2.97
CA ASP A 2 -24.42 -3.69 2.02
C ASP A 2 -23.39 -4.27 1.04
N SER A 3 -23.53 -5.56 0.71
CA SER A 3 -22.66 -6.24 -0.25
C SER A 3 -22.94 -5.75 -1.67
N LEU A 4 -21.88 -5.33 -2.37
CA LEU A 4 -21.92 -4.94 -3.78
C LEU A 4 -21.59 -6.13 -4.68
N TYR A 5 -20.52 -6.85 -4.34
CA TYR A 5 -20.09 -8.06 -5.02
C TYR A 5 -19.26 -8.94 -4.06
N HIS A 6 -18.88 -10.14 -4.50
CA HIS A 6 -18.06 -11.07 -3.75
C HIS A 6 -16.94 -11.62 -4.63
N SER A 7 -15.89 -12.16 -4.01
CA SER A 7 -14.82 -12.86 -4.72
C SER A 7 -15.36 -14.12 -5.39
N LYS A 8 -14.97 -14.37 -6.63
CA LYS A 8 -15.34 -15.60 -7.36
C LYS A 8 -14.66 -16.84 -6.76
N GLU A 9 -13.43 -16.67 -6.27
CA GLU A 9 -12.64 -17.77 -5.70
C GLU A 9 -13.06 -18.12 -4.28
N MET A 10 -13.47 -17.11 -3.50
CA MET A 10 -13.90 -17.24 -2.11
C MET A 10 -15.17 -16.41 -1.87
N PRO A 11 -16.38 -16.93 -2.18
CA PRO A 11 -17.64 -16.18 -2.12
C PRO A 11 -18.00 -15.58 -0.75
N GLU A 12 -17.39 -16.07 0.33
CA GLU A 12 -17.48 -15.50 1.66
C GLU A 12 -16.82 -14.12 1.77
N ILE A 13 -15.82 -13.83 0.94
CA ILE A 13 -15.16 -12.53 0.88
C ILE A 13 -16.06 -11.58 0.08
N LYS A 14 -16.76 -10.71 0.83
CA LYS A 14 -17.65 -9.68 0.30
C LYS A 14 -16.94 -8.34 0.19
N PHE A 15 -17.29 -7.59 -0.84
CA PHE A 15 -16.94 -6.19 -1.00
C PHE A 15 -18.20 -5.37 -0.78
N THR A 16 -18.19 -4.52 0.23
CA THR A 16 -19.37 -3.80 0.70
C THR A 16 -19.29 -2.31 0.42
N ALA A 17 -20.45 -1.66 0.35
CA ALA A 17 -20.54 -0.23 0.12
C ALA A 17 -19.92 0.56 1.30
N PRO A 18 -18.99 1.50 1.05
CA PRO A 18 -18.41 2.32 2.12
C PRO A 18 -19.37 3.39 2.65
N VAL A 19 -20.44 3.70 1.91
CA VAL A 19 -21.45 4.71 2.21
C VAL A 19 -22.85 4.18 1.89
N SER A 20 -23.89 4.73 2.54
CA SER A 20 -25.28 4.54 2.08
C SER A 20 -25.58 5.45 0.90
N GLY A 21 -26.43 4.98 0.00
CA GLY A 21 -26.80 5.74 -1.18
C GLY A 21 -27.35 4.87 -2.28
N LYS A 22 -27.22 5.35 -3.51
CA LYS A 22 -27.70 4.68 -4.71
C LYS A 22 -26.53 4.30 -5.61
N VAL A 23 -26.48 3.05 -6.07
CA VAL A 23 -25.57 2.67 -7.16
C VAL A 23 -26.05 3.36 -8.42
N ILE A 24 -25.20 4.24 -8.98
CA ILE A 24 -25.50 5.01 -10.18
C ILE A 24 -24.82 4.41 -11.41
N GLU A 25 -23.66 3.78 -11.24
CA GLU A 25 -22.88 3.20 -12.35
C GLU A 25 -22.14 1.92 -11.93
N ILE A 26 -21.96 1.00 -12.88
CA ILE A 26 -21.11 -0.18 -12.74
C ILE A 26 -20.21 -0.21 -13.98
N ASN A 27 -18.99 0.27 -13.80
CA ASN A 27 -18.01 0.39 -14.88
C ASN A 27 -17.31 -0.96 -15.10
N ARG A 28 -17.16 -1.34 -16.36
CA ARG A 28 -16.52 -2.60 -16.76
C ARG A 28 -15.44 -2.34 -17.79
N GLY A 29 -14.27 -2.93 -17.56
CA GLY A 29 -13.14 -2.91 -18.47
C GLY A 29 -13.12 -4.11 -19.42
N GLU A 30 -11.93 -4.44 -19.90
CA GLU A 30 -11.70 -5.58 -20.78
C GLU A 30 -12.20 -6.89 -20.16
N ARG A 31 -12.70 -7.80 -21.01
CA ARG A 31 -13.26 -9.10 -20.60
C ARG A 31 -14.36 -8.98 -19.52
N ARG A 32 -15.08 -7.85 -19.48
CA ARG A 32 -16.16 -7.53 -18.52
C ARG A 32 -15.72 -7.47 -17.05
N MET A 33 -14.42 -7.30 -16.80
CA MET A 33 -13.88 -7.06 -15.46
C MET A 33 -14.56 -5.83 -14.84
N ILE A 34 -15.05 -5.93 -13.60
CA ILE A 34 -15.61 -4.78 -12.90
C ILE A 34 -14.44 -3.88 -12.52
N THR A 35 -14.44 -2.65 -13.01
CA THR A 35 -13.42 -1.65 -12.66
C THR A 35 -13.88 -0.82 -11.49
N GLU A 36 -15.15 -0.39 -11.48
CA GLU A 36 -15.70 0.49 -10.45
C GLU A 36 -17.20 0.24 -10.24
N VAL A 37 -17.67 0.46 -9.01
CA VAL A 37 -19.08 0.55 -8.66
C VAL A 37 -19.31 1.91 -8.02
N VAL A 38 -19.99 2.81 -8.73
CA VAL A 38 -20.14 4.20 -8.31
C VAL A 38 -21.42 4.36 -7.50
N ILE A 39 -21.28 4.93 -6.30
CA ILE A 39 -22.38 5.16 -5.36
C ILE A 39 -22.55 6.65 -5.12
N GLU A 40 -23.73 7.17 -5.44
CA GLU A 40 -24.13 8.50 -5.00
C GLU A 40 -24.51 8.44 -3.52
N ALA A 41 -23.67 9.05 -2.68
CA ALA A 41 -23.85 9.01 -1.23
C ALA A 41 -25.06 9.82 -0.76
N ASP A 42 -25.82 9.27 0.18
CA ASP A 42 -26.88 9.99 0.89
C ASP A 42 -26.33 11.15 1.71
N LYS A 43 -27.14 12.21 1.86
CA LYS A 43 -26.82 13.34 2.77
C LYS A 43 -26.67 12.91 4.23
N GLN A 44 -27.43 11.89 4.63
CA GLN A 44 -27.36 11.28 5.96
C GLN A 44 -27.09 9.80 5.80
N GLN A 45 -26.00 9.35 6.41
CA GLN A 45 -25.53 7.98 6.28
C GLN A 45 -26.39 7.02 7.11
N LYS A 46 -26.79 5.92 6.47
CA LYS A 46 -27.46 4.78 7.09
C LYS A 46 -26.50 3.61 7.16
N TYR A 47 -26.62 2.81 8.22
CA TYR A 47 -25.67 1.74 8.49
C TYR A 47 -26.39 0.39 8.59
N VAL A 48 -25.72 -0.64 8.11
CA VAL A 48 -26.06 -2.04 8.41
C VAL A 48 -25.47 -2.36 9.77
N GLU A 49 -26.26 -3.01 10.63
CA GLU A 49 -25.83 -3.48 11.94
C GLU A 49 -25.07 -4.81 11.82
N PHE A 50 -23.96 -4.89 12.54
CA PHE A 50 -23.09 -6.04 12.66
C PHE A 50 -22.83 -6.37 14.14
N ASP A 51 -22.12 -7.46 14.40
CA ASP A 51 -21.80 -7.86 15.77
C ASP A 51 -20.90 -6.80 16.42
N LYS A 52 -21.31 -6.33 17.59
CA LYS A 52 -20.57 -5.38 18.43
C LYS A 52 -19.99 -6.08 19.66
N TYR A 53 -18.86 -5.57 20.13
CA TYR A 53 -18.09 -6.16 21.21
C TYR A 53 -17.61 -5.06 22.17
N ASP A 54 -17.70 -5.36 23.45
CA ASP A 54 -16.90 -4.75 24.50
C ASP A 54 -15.67 -5.63 24.81
N ASP A 55 -14.79 -5.21 25.72
CA ASP A 55 -13.59 -5.97 26.06
C ASP A 55 -13.93 -7.40 26.56
N ALA A 56 -14.95 -7.54 27.41
CA ALA A 56 -15.33 -8.82 28.00
C ALA A 56 -15.97 -9.80 27.00
N SER A 57 -16.71 -9.31 26.01
CA SER A 57 -17.24 -10.13 24.92
C SER A 57 -16.17 -10.44 23.87
N LEU A 58 -15.25 -9.51 23.60
CA LEU A 58 -14.11 -9.77 22.71
C LEU A 58 -13.18 -10.85 23.30
N GLU A 59 -12.91 -10.81 24.60
CA GLU A 59 -12.12 -11.84 25.28
C GLU A 59 -12.71 -13.25 25.10
N ARG A 60 -14.04 -13.38 25.10
CA ARG A 60 -14.74 -14.65 24.90
C ARG A 60 -14.95 -15.02 23.43
N ALA A 61 -14.76 -14.08 22.51
CA ALA A 61 -14.92 -14.32 21.08
C ALA A 61 -13.85 -15.28 20.55
N SER A 62 -14.30 -16.21 19.71
CA SER A 62 -13.44 -17.13 18.95
C SER A 62 -12.88 -16.47 17.69
N ALA A 63 -11.82 -17.03 17.11
CA ALA A 63 -11.28 -16.56 15.84
C ALA A 63 -12.33 -16.64 14.71
N GLU A 64 -13.21 -17.64 14.78
CA GLU A 64 -14.32 -17.85 13.86
C GLU A 64 -15.37 -16.75 13.96
N ASP A 65 -15.68 -16.26 15.18
CA ASP A 65 -16.59 -15.12 15.37
C ASP A 65 -16.03 -13.85 14.75
N ILE A 66 -14.74 -13.57 14.98
CA ILE A 66 -14.05 -12.41 14.40
C ILE A 66 -14.04 -12.50 12.88
N THR A 67 -13.68 -13.67 12.34
CA THR A 67 -13.62 -13.94 10.91
C THR A 67 -15.00 -13.75 10.25
N ARG A 68 -16.06 -14.32 10.86
CA ARG A 68 -17.44 -14.17 10.37
C ARG A 68 -17.86 -12.70 10.31
N ASN A 69 -17.55 -11.92 11.35
CA ASN A 69 -17.95 -10.51 11.39
C ASN A 69 -17.19 -9.65 10.35
N LEU A 70 -15.89 -9.90 10.15
CA LEU A 70 -15.08 -9.26 9.12
C LEU A 70 -15.54 -9.61 7.69
N LEU A 71 -15.90 -10.89 7.43
CA LEU A 71 -16.42 -11.33 6.14
C LEU A 71 -17.79 -10.72 5.84
N ASN A 72 -18.70 -10.71 6.82
CA ASN A 72 -20.05 -10.18 6.64
C ASN A 72 -20.06 -8.66 6.47
N SER A 73 -19.21 -7.94 7.20
CA SER A 73 -19.07 -6.49 7.06
C SER A 73 -18.36 -6.03 5.79
N GLY A 74 -17.62 -6.95 5.14
CA GLY A 74 -16.77 -6.63 3.99
C GLY A 74 -15.46 -5.94 4.35
N LEU A 75 -15.00 -6.05 5.60
CA LEU A 75 -13.67 -5.60 6.01
C LEU A 75 -12.59 -6.68 5.85
N TRP A 76 -12.94 -7.93 5.56
CA TRP A 76 -11.93 -8.96 5.26
C TRP A 76 -10.91 -8.56 4.18
N PRO A 77 -11.29 -7.89 3.07
CA PRO A 77 -10.33 -7.41 2.05
C PRO A 77 -9.26 -6.44 2.55
N SER A 78 -9.40 -5.91 3.76
CA SER A 78 -8.39 -5.06 4.40
C SER A 78 -7.12 -5.81 4.83
N LEU A 79 -7.19 -7.15 4.87
CA LEU A 79 -6.11 -8.06 5.25
C LEU A 79 -5.46 -8.64 3.99
N THR A 80 -4.17 -8.39 3.82
CA THR A 80 -3.35 -8.99 2.76
C THR A 80 -2.38 -9.99 3.34
N LYS A 81 -2.10 -11.08 2.63
CA LYS A 81 -1.08 -12.05 3.01
C LYS A 81 0.25 -11.76 2.32
N ARG A 82 1.33 -12.12 2.99
CA ARG A 82 2.64 -12.37 2.38
C ARG A 82 3.01 -13.84 2.63
N PRO A 83 3.53 -14.57 1.62
CA PRO A 83 3.99 -14.09 0.30
C PRO A 83 2.88 -13.62 -0.67
N TYR A 84 3.30 -13.02 -1.80
CA TYR A 84 2.51 -12.59 -2.98
C TYR A 84 1.71 -11.28 -2.88
N GLY A 85 1.48 -10.75 -1.68
CA GLY A 85 0.80 -9.46 -1.52
C GLY A 85 -0.67 -9.46 -1.97
N VAL A 86 -1.34 -10.61 -1.90
CA VAL A 86 -2.76 -10.79 -2.28
C VAL A 86 -3.66 -10.86 -1.04
N LEU A 87 -4.98 -10.89 -1.23
CA LEU A 87 -5.92 -11.00 -0.11
C LEU A 87 -5.66 -12.23 0.77
N ALA A 88 -5.84 -12.04 2.08
CA ALA A 88 -5.74 -13.12 3.05
C ALA A 88 -6.84 -14.18 2.82
N ASN A 89 -6.48 -15.46 2.93
CA ASN A 89 -7.45 -16.56 2.88
C ASN A 89 -8.13 -16.70 4.24
N ALA A 90 -9.46 -16.58 4.29
CA ALA A 90 -10.26 -16.68 5.51
C ALA A 90 -10.16 -18.02 6.25
N ASN A 91 -9.73 -19.08 5.58
CA ASN A 91 -9.61 -20.42 6.16
C ASN A 91 -8.20 -20.72 6.70
N LYS A 92 -7.26 -19.77 6.62
CA LYS A 92 -5.87 -19.95 7.09
C LYS A 92 -5.44 -18.78 7.97
N LEU A 93 -5.17 -19.04 9.24
CA LEU A 93 -4.62 -18.02 10.14
C LEU A 93 -3.13 -17.77 9.85
N PRO A 94 -2.65 -16.52 10.00
CA PRO A 94 -1.25 -16.18 9.83
C PRO A 94 -0.41 -16.58 11.05
N ARG A 95 0.86 -16.85 10.78
CA ARG A 95 1.92 -16.97 11.77
C ARG A 95 2.02 -15.72 12.64
N ASP A 96 2.02 -14.54 12.00
CA ASP A 96 2.12 -13.23 12.65
C ASP A 96 1.41 -12.16 11.80
N ILE A 97 1.11 -11.01 12.40
CA ILE A 97 0.52 -9.85 11.72
C ILE A 97 1.50 -8.67 11.79
N PHE A 98 1.74 -8.01 10.68
CA PHE A 98 2.65 -6.86 10.58
C PHE A 98 1.90 -5.60 10.14
N ILE A 99 2.17 -4.50 10.85
CA ILE A 99 1.56 -3.20 10.58
C ILE A 99 2.71 -2.19 10.52
N SER A 100 2.92 -1.59 9.35
CA SER A 100 3.82 -0.45 9.24
C SER A 100 3.08 0.81 9.68
N CYS A 101 3.58 1.45 10.72
CA CYS A 101 3.04 2.67 11.33
C CYS A 101 3.76 3.94 10.85
N PHE A 102 4.51 3.85 9.76
CA PHE A 102 5.04 5.00 9.04
C PHE A 102 5.26 4.62 7.57
N ASP A 103 5.24 5.60 6.70
CA ASP A 103 5.52 5.40 5.28
C ASP A 103 6.65 6.33 4.87
N SER A 104 7.72 5.75 4.34
CA SER A 104 8.91 6.48 3.93
C SER A 104 8.90 6.84 2.45
N ALA A 105 7.85 6.50 1.71
CA ALA A 105 7.67 6.91 0.33
C ALA A 105 7.59 8.45 0.22
N PRO A 106 7.93 9.02 -0.95
CA PRO A 106 7.85 10.46 -1.15
C PRO A 106 6.42 10.97 -0.90
N LEU A 107 6.31 12.05 -0.11
CA LEU A 107 5.05 12.74 0.18
C LEU A 107 4.00 11.88 0.92
N ALA A 108 4.42 10.78 1.55
CA ALA A 108 3.55 9.87 2.27
C ALA A 108 2.69 10.57 3.34
N ALA A 109 1.48 10.04 3.54
CA ALA A 109 0.60 10.49 4.60
C ALA A 109 1.15 10.13 5.98
N ASP A 110 1.01 11.04 6.94
CA ASP A 110 1.45 10.82 8.31
C ASP A 110 0.52 9.81 9.03
N GLN A 111 1.06 8.61 9.27
CA GLN A 111 0.35 7.51 9.92
C GLN A 111 0.07 7.79 11.40
N LEU A 112 0.86 8.65 12.07
CA LEU A 112 0.59 9.08 13.43
C LEU A 112 -0.71 9.90 13.48
N LEU A 113 -0.89 10.83 12.53
CA LEU A 113 -2.11 11.62 12.42
C LEU A 113 -3.34 10.74 12.20
N ILE A 114 -3.20 9.71 11.35
CA ILE A 114 -4.28 8.76 11.04
C ILE A 114 -4.64 7.94 12.29
N ALA A 115 -3.67 7.30 12.94
CA ALA A 115 -3.90 6.52 14.16
C ALA A 115 -4.42 7.38 15.32
N GLY A 116 -3.92 8.61 15.44
CA GLY A 116 -4.30 9.58 16.46
C GLY A 116 -5.75 10.05 16.34
N ASP A 117 -6.38 9.88 15.17
CA ASP A 117 -7.77 10.25 14.94
C ASP A 117 -8.77 9.51 15.84
N ALA A 118 -8.48 8.25 16.15
CA ALA A 118 -9.30 7.42 17.02
C ALA A 118 -8.44 6.37 17.74
N LYS A 119 -7.70 6.83 18.74
CA LYS A 119 -6.74 6.00 19.49
C LYS A 119 -7.37 4.76 20.12
N GLU A 120 -8.56 4.90 20.71
CA GLU A 120 -9.28 3.79 21.34
C GLU A 120 -9.69 2.74 20.30
N ALA A 121 -10.15 3.17 19.12
CA ALA A 121 -10.47 2.28 18.02
C ALA A 121 -9.22 1.55 17.51
N PHE A 122 -8.07 2.23 17.43
CA PHE A 122 -6.82 1.56 17.04
C PHE A 122 -6.46 0.44 18.02
N GLN A 123 -6.48 0.71 19.33
CA GLN A 123 -6.22 -0.32 20.34
C GLN A 123 -7.22 -1.48 20.26
N PHE A 124 -8.50 -1.19 20.07
CA PHE A 124 -9.52 -2.22 19.95
C PHE A 124 -9.31 -3.07 18.69
N GLY A 125 -8.95 -2.45 17.57
CA GLY A 125 -8.58 -3.13 16.32
C GLY A 125 -7.39 -4.08 16.50
N LEU A 126 -6.36 -3.67 17.26
CA LEU A 126 -5.23 -4.55 17.59
C LEU A 126 -5.67 -5.76 18.43
N ASN A 127 -6.57 -5.56 19.40
CA ASN A 127 -7.12 -6.64 20.21
C ASN A 127 -7.93 -7.64 19.37
N VAL A 128 -8.71 -7.14 18.40
CA VAL A 128 -9.45 -7.96 17.43
C VAL A 128 -8.48 -8.77 16.57
N LEU A 129 -7.47 -8.13 15.99
CA LEU A 129 -6.45 -8.81 15.18
C LEU A 129 -5.68 -9.87 15.98
N LYS A 130 -5.48 -9.66 17.29
CA LYS A 130 -4.78 -10.62 18.13
C LYS A 130 -5.54 -11.95 18.27
N LYS A 131 -6.86 -11.95 18.05
CA LYS A 131 -7.67 -13.18 17.99
C LYS A 131 -7.46 -13.99 16.72
N LEU A 132 -6.88 -13.39 15.69
CA LEU A 132 -6.63 -14.05 14.41
C LEU A 132 -5.21 -14.62 14.31
N THR A 133 -4.39 -14.55 15.36
CA THR A 133 -3.05 -15.15 15.34
C THR A 133 -2.60 -15.61 16.72
N ASP A 134 -2.01 -16.80 16.79
CA ASP A 134 -1.31 -17.27 17.97
C ASP A 134 0.05 -16.57 18.15
N GLY A 135 0.64 -16.07 17.06
CA GLY A 135 1.91 -15.35 17.07
C GLY A 135 1.79 -13.90 17.52
N SER A 136 2.67 -13.04 17.03
CA SER A 136 2.73 -11.64 17.47
C SER A 136 2.14 -10.67 16.44
N ILE A 137 1.65 -9.54 16.94
CA ILE A 137 1.39 -8.37 16.12
C ILE A 137 2.61 -7.47 16.24
N TYR A 138 3.23 -7.13 15.11
CA TYR A 138 4.39 -6.27 15.03
C TYR A 138 4.01 -4.90 14.48
N LEU A 139 4.33 -3.83 15.22
CA LEU A 139 4.21 -2.45 14.77
C LEU A 139 5.60 -1.94 14.37
N GLY A 140 5.78 -1.58 13.10
CA GLY A 140 6.99 -0.88 12.64
C GLY A 140 6.82 0.63 12.75
N VAL A 141 7.64 1.30 13.56
CA VAL A 141 7.52 2.74 13.83
C VAL A 141 8.73 3.51 13.33
N ASP A 142 8.51 4.79 13.01
CA ASP A 142 9.60 5.68 12.61
C ASP A 142 10.49 6.04 13.80
N GLY A 143 11.68 5.44 13.86
CA GLY A 143 12.71 5.68 14.85
C GLY A 143 13.41 7.04 14.74
N SER A 144 13.10 7.83 13.71
CA SER A 144 13.52 9.22 13.64
C SER A 144 12.54 10.18 14.33
N SER A 145 11.29 9.74 14.57
CA SER A 145 10.26 10.52 15.26
C SER A 145 10.02 9.99 16.68
N GLN A 146 10.45 10.78 17.67
CA GLN A 146 10.23 10.46 19.08
C GLN A 146 8.74 10.42 19.42
N GLU A 147 7.96 11.34 18.84
CA GLU A 147 6.51 11.41 19.03
C GLU A 147 5.81 10.16 18.51
N SER A 148 6.13 9.75 17.27
CA SER A 148 5.58 8.52 16.66
C SER A 148 5.93 7.29 17.51
N THR A 149 7.21 7.14 17.87
CA THR A 149 7.68 6.02 18.69
C THR A 149 6.94 5.97 20.04
N GLN A 150 6.78 7.10 20.73
CA GLN A 150 6.07 7.16 22.01
C GLN A 150 4.58 6.83 21.87
N PHE A 151 3.92 7.37 20.84
CA PHE A 151 2.51 7.12 20.60
C PHE A 151 2.23 5.63 20.39
N PHE A 152 2.95 4.99 19.46
CA PHE A 152 2.72 3.59 19.12
C PHE A 152 3.20 2.62 20.20
N SER A 153 4.19 2.99 21.01
CA SER A 153 4.63 2.20 22.18
C SER A 153 3.59 2.16 23.31
N SER A 154 2.56 3.02 23.26
CA SER A 154 1.50 3.03 24.26
C SER A 154 0.44 1.95 24.07
N PHE A 155 0.43 1.26 22.92
CA PHE A 155 -0.53 0.20 22.64
C PHE A 155 -0.10 -1.15 23.25
N LYS A 156 -1.11 -1.95 23.61
CA LYS A 156 -0.96 -3.27 24.22
C LYS A 156 -1.14 -4.39 23.20
N ASN A 157 -0.70 -5.59 23.54
CA ASN A 157 -0.79 -6.81 22.74
C ASN A 157 -0.02 -6.75 21.41
N VAL A 158 1.03 -5.94 21.36
CA VAL A 158 1.88 -5.71 20.20
C VAL A 158 3.36 -5.72 20.58
N GLN A 159 4.21 -6.01 19.61
CA GLN A 159 5.65 -5.78 19.68
C GLN A 159 6.00 -4.58 18.79
N VAL A 160 6.65 -3.57 19.36
CA VAL A 160 7.01 -2.35 18.64
C VAL A 160 8.46 -2.41 18.21
N ASN A 161 8.71 -2.30 16.91
CA ASN A 161 10.04 -2.29 16.30
C ASN A 161 10.29 -0.93 15.67
N SER A 162 11.43 -0.32 16.00
CA SER A 162 11.80 1.01 15.53
C SER A 162 12.73 0.90 14.32
N PHE A 163 12.39 1.60 13.23
CA PHE A 163 13.15 1.61 11.99
C PHE A 163 13.60 3.02 11.65
N LYS A 164 14.83 3.16 11.15
CA LYS A 164 15.39 4.44 10.74
C LYS A 164 16.12 4.28 9.42
N GLY A 165 15.76 5.09 8.43
CA GLY A 165 16.39 5.07 7.12
C GLY A 165 15.58 5.84 6.09
N LYS A 166 16.11 5.91 4.87
CA LYS A 166 15.37 6.42 3.71
C LYS A 166 14.41 5.34 3.20
N HIS A 167 13.56 5.69 2.25
CA HIS A 167 12.77 4.69 1.50
C HIS A 167 13.68 3.57 0.96
N PRO A 168 13.33 2.27 1.11
CA PRO A 168 12.03 1.71 1.54
C PRO A 168 11.91 1.31 3.03
N ALA A 169 12.49 2.04 4.00
CA ALA A 169 12.42 1.68 5.43
C ALA A 169 10.97 1.51 6.01
N GLY A 170 9.99 2.20 5.44
CA GLY A 170 8.58 2.13 5.84
C GLY A 170 7.80 1.00 5.16
N ASN A 171 8.39 0.29 4.20
CA ASN A 171 7.73 -0.83 3.56
C ASN A 171 7.63 -1.99 4.54
N VAL A 172 6.43 -2.57 4.64
CA VAL A 172 6.19 -3.67 5.57
C VAL A 172 7.02 -4.91 5.22
N GLY A 173 7.33 -5.14 3.94
CA GLY A 173 8.22 -6.22 3.50
C GLY A 173 9.62 -6.12 4.07
N VAL A 174 10.23 -4.93 3.98
CA VAL A 174 11.54 -4.64 4.60
C VAL A 174 11.49 -4.88 6.10
N GLN A 175 10.43 -4.45 6.77
CA GLN A 175 10.28 -4.64 8.20
C GLN A 175 10.15 -6.11 8.58
N ILE A 176 9.37 -6.90 7.83
CA ILE A 176 9.23 -8.34 8.02
C ILE A 176 10.60 -9.02 7.87
N HIS A 177 11.36 -8.68 6.82
CA HIS A 177 12.67 -9.26 6.55
C HIS A 177 13.64 -9.08 7.73
N HIS A 178 13.69 -7.89 8.35
CA HIS A 178 14.60 -7.61 9.47
C HIS A 178 14.11 -8.11 10.83
N VAL A 179 12.80 -8.33 10.99
CA VAL A 179 12.21 -8.73 12.29
C VAL A 179 12.02 -10.24 12.35
N LYS A 180 11.33 -10.81 11.36
CA LYS A 180 10.98 -12.23 11.32
C LYS A 180 10.66 -12.65 9.88
N PRO A 181 11.68 -12.97 9.07
CA PRO A 181 11.53 -13.23 7.64
C PRO A 181 10.57 -14.41 7.34
N ILE A 182 10.10 -14.47 6.09
CA ILE A 182 9.13 -15.46 5.62
C ILE A 182 9.86 -16.61 4.96
N ASN A 183 9.64 -17.84 5.44
CA ASN A 183 10.14 -19.04 4.79
C ASN A 183 9.04 -19.77 4.01
N ARG A 184 9.42 -20.79 3.25
CA ARG A 184 8.46 -21.65 2.55
C ARG A 184 7.43 -22.22 3.53
N GLY A 185 6.14 -22.02 3.22
CA GLY A 185 5.01 -22.46 4.04
C GLY A 185 4.57 -21.46 5.10
N ASP A 186 5.37 -20.44 5.41
CA ASP A 186 4.94 -19.36 6.30
C ASP A 186 3.92 -18.46 5.58
N ILE A 187 2.91 -18.05 6.34
CA ILE A 187 1.94 -17.03 5.92
C ILE A 187 1.93 -15.98 7.02
N VAL A 188 2.22 -14.74 6.66
CA VAL A 188 2.02 -13.58 7.54
C VAL A 188 0.95 -12.69 6.92
N TRP A 189 0.25 -11.94 7.75
CA TRP A 189 -0.68 -10.92 7.26
C TRP A 189 -0.12 -9.54 7.46
N THR A 190 -0.49 -8.62 6.57
CA THR A 190 -0.23 -7.20 6.67
C THR A 190 -1.53 -6.44 6.63
N VAL A 191 -1.59 -5.34 7.39
CA VAL A 191 -2.76 -4.46 7.45
C VAL A 191 -2.31 -3.03 7.70
N SER A 192 -2.92 -2.07 7.01
CA SER A 192 -2.58 -0.65 7.15
C SER A 192 -3.15 -0.07 8.44
N VAL A 193 -2.56 1.01 8.93
CA VAL A 193 -3.05 1.74 10.12
C VAL A 193 -4.52 2.13 9.99
N ALA A 194 -4.90 2.66 8.82
CA ALA A 194 -6.28 3.04 8.53
C ALA A 194 -7.25 1.85 8.60
N ASN A 195 -6.83 0.67 8.12
CA ASN A 195 -7.65 -0.53 8.17
C ASN A 195 -7.80 -1.08 9.60
N VAL A 196 -6.75 -0.98 10.44
CA VAL A 196 -6.86 -1.34 11.87
C VAL A 196 -7.89 -0.45 12.58
N LEU A 197 -7.92 0.85 12.27
CA LEU A 197 -8.93 1.77 12.81
C LEU A 197 -10.35 1.38 12.38
N GLU A 198 -10.57 1.06 11.11
CA GLU A 198 -11.87 0.63 10.61
C GLU A 198 -12.34 -0.67 11.28
N ILE A 199 -11.43 -1.64 11.45
CA ILE A 199 -11.71 -2.88 12.18
C ILE A 199 -12.11 -2.56 13.63
N GLY A 200 -11.34 -1.72 14.32
CA GLY A 200 -11.67 -1.31 15.68
C GLY A 200 -13.04 -0.64 15.79
N ARG A 201 -13.34 0.33 14.92
CA ARG A 201 -14.63 1.02 14.87
C ARG A 201 -15.79 0.05 14.60
N LEU A 202 -15.63 -0.89 13.67
CA LEU A 202 -16.64 -1.90 13.39
C LEU A 202 -16.98 -2.69 14.65
N PHE A 203 -15.99 -3.27 15.31
CA PHE A 203 -16.27 -4.13 16.45
C PHE A 203 -16.72 -3.34 17.68
N MET A 204 -16.27 -2.11 17.88
CA MET A 204 -16.75 -1.27 18.99
C MET A 204 -18.20 -0.80 18.80
N THR A 205 -18.57 -0.44 17.57
CA THR A 205 -19.85 0.24 17.30
C THR A 205 -20.92 -0.68 16.71
N GLY A 206 -20.52 -1.79 16.08
CA GLY A 206 -21.39 -2.64 15.27
C GLY A 206 -21.68 -2.07 13.88
N TYR A 207 -20.99 -1.02 13.44
CA TYR A 207 -21.23 -0.37 12.14
C TYR A 207 -19.96 -0.19 11.35
N LEU A 208 -20.06 -0.38 10.03
CA LEU A 208 -18.96 -0.06 9.12
C LEU A 208 -18.83 1.46 8.96
N GLN A 209 -17.78 2.03 9.56
CA GLN A 209 -17.44 3.46 9.48
C GLN A 209 -16.20 3.68 8.61
N SER A 210 -16.39 3.80 7.29
CA SER A 210 -15.30 3.95 6.30
C SER A 210 -14.74 5.38 6.23
N ASN A 211 -14.65 6.09 7.35
CA ASN A 211 -14.04 7.42 7.43
C ASN A 211 -12.51 7.28 7.38
N LEU A 212 -11.89 7.96 6.43
CA LEU A 212 -10.47 7.93 6.15
C LEU A 212 -9.89 9.35 6.10
N ILE A 213 -8.63 9.49 6.51
CA ILE A 213 -7.83 10.69 6.25
C ILE A 213 -7.00 10.44 5.00
N VAL A 214 -7.12 11.32 4.00
CA VAL A 214 -6.36 11.27 2.75
C VAL A 214 -5.50 12.54 2.62
N ALA A 215 -4.21 12.37 2.36
CA ALA A 215 -3.31 13.48 2.04
C ALA A 215 -3.41 13.83 0.54
N VAL A 216 -3.45 15.12 0.20
CA VAL A 216 -3.21 15.59 -1.18
C VAL A 216 -1.87 16.29 -1.21
N ALA A 217 -0.98 15.85 -2.10
CA ALA A 217 0.37 16.36 -2.20
C ALA A 217 0.88 16.39 -3.66
N GLY A 218 2.10 16.89 -3.86
CA GLY A 218 2.79 16.95 -5.15
C GLY A 218 2.89 18.38 -5.70
N GLU A 219 3.86 18.61 -6.58
CA GLU A 219 4.20 19.94 -7.09
C GLU A 219 3.03 20.66 -7.79
N ASN A 220 2.14 19.89 -8.42
CA ASN A 220 1.02 20.41 -9.19
C ASN A 220 -0.31 20.41 -8.41
N ALA A 221 -0.30 20.00 -7.14
CA ALA A 221 -1.46 20.15 -6.28
C ALA A 221 -1.78 21.64 -6.03
N GLY A 222 -3.06 22.00 -6.10
CA GLY A 222 -3.52 23.35 -5.78
C GLY A 222 -3.36 23.67 -4.30
N GLU A 223 -3.56 22.67 -3.44
CA GLU A 223 -3.38 22.77 -1.99
C GLU A 223 -2.78 21.47 -1.43
N HIS A 224 -1.87 21.61 -0.45
CA HIS A 224 -1.21 20.50 0.25
C HIS A 224 -1.82 20.34 1.64
N LYS A 225 -2.78 19.42 1.79
CA LYS A 225 -3.49 19.24 3.07
C LYS A 225 -4.08 17.84 3.22
N TYR A 226 -4.47 17.55 4.46
CA TYR A 226 -5.21 16.35 4.81
C TYR A 226 -6.72 16.60 4.73
N PHE A 227 -7.44 15.65 4.15
CA PHE A 227 -8.89 15.65 4.03
C PHE A 227 -9.48 14.51 4.84
N ARG A 228 -10.53 14.80 5.61
CA ARG A 228 -11.38 13.78 6.23
C ARG A 228 -12.49 13.43 5.24
N THR A 229 -12.55 12.17 4.84
CA THR A 229 -13.41 11.72 3.76
C THR A 229 -13.84 10.26 3.97
N HIS A 230 -14.50 9.65 2.99
CA HIS A 230 -14.82 8.23 2.97
C HIS A 230 -13.89 7.46 2.03
N ARG A 231 -13.71 6.17 2.29
CA ARG A 231 -13.02 5.25 1.39
C ARG A 231 -13.64 5.29 -0.02
N GLY A 232 -12.80 5.31 -1.06
CA GLY A 232 -13.25 5.38 -2.45
C GLY A 232 -13.80 6.75 -2.84
N VAL A 233 -13.39 7.84 -2.17
CA VAL A 233 -13.84 9.19 -2.54
C VAL A 233 -13.44 9.55 -3.97
N ALA A 234 -14.36 10.23 -4.67
CA ALA A 234 -14.07 10.84 -5.97
C ALA A 234 -12.97 11.90 -5.84
N VAL A 235 -11.92 11.77 -6.64
CA VAL A 235 -10.72 12.62 -6.53
C VAL A 235 -11.02 14.06 -6.88
N GLU A 236 -12.00 14.33 -7.74
CA GLU A 236 -12.48 15.67 -8.12
C GLU A 236 -12.72 16.58 -6.90
N ARG A 237 -13.23 16.01 -5.80
CA ARG A 237 -13.52 16.75 -4.56
C ARG A 237 -12.28 17.17 -3.78
N LEU A 238 -11.13 16.58 -4.09
CA LEU A 238 -9.85 16.76 -3.39
C LEU A 238 -8.87 17.64 -4.16
N ILE A 239 -9.07 17.83 -5.47
CA ILE A 239 -8.06 18.37 -6.40
C ILE A 239 -8.41 19.76 -6.96
N ALA A 240 -9.08 20.59 -6.15
CA ALA A 240 -9.35 21.95 -6.56
C ALA A 240 -8.04 22.73 -6.83
N GLY A 241 -7.99 23.46 -7.94
CA GLY A 241 -6.86 24.34 -8.28
C GLY A 241 -5.58 23.64 -8.73
N ILE A 242 -5.65 22.38 -9.18
CA ILE A 242 -4.48 21.73 -9.80
C ILE A 242 -3.99 22.50 -11.03
N LYS A 243 -2.69 22.44 -11.28
CA LYS A 243 -2.09 23.04 -12.48
C LYS A 243 -2.47 22.27 -13.74
N ASP A 244 -2.46 22.93 -14.89
CA ASP A 244 -2.65 22.29 -16.19
C ASP A 244 -1.57 21.23 -16.46
N ASN A 245 -1.89 20.25 -17.30
CA ASN A 245 -0.98 19.16 -17.70
C ASN A 245 -0.39 18.41 -16.50
N SER A 246 -1.27 17.97 -15.59
CA SER A 246 -0.90 17.23 -14.38
C SER A 246 -1.31 15.77 -14.48
N ARG A 247 -0.47 14.89 -13.91
CA ARG A 247 -0.85 13.51 -13.60
C ARG A 247 -1.38 13.43 -12.18
N ILE A 248 -2.52 12.78 -12.02
CA ILE A 248 -3.13 12.46 -10.72
C ILE A 248 -2.87 10.98 -10.43
N ILE A 249 -2.35 10.69 -9.24
CA ILE A 249 -1.97 9.35 -8.81
C ILE A 249 -2.70 9.05 -7.50
N SER A 250 -3.44 7.95 -7.45
CA SER A 250 -3.87 7.35 -6.20
C SER A 250 -2.71 6.58 -5.60
N GLY A 251 -2.23 7.01 -4.44
CA GLY A 251 -1.00 6.53 -3.82
C GLY A 251 0.21 7.43 -4.08
N ASN A 252 1.40 6.89 -3.78
CA ASN A 252 2.68 7.58 -3.98
C ASN A 252 3.18 7.44 -5.43
N VAL A 253 4.24 8.16 -5.79
CA VAL A 253 4.79 8.18 -7.15
C VAL A 253 5.49 6.90 -7.61
N LEU A 254 5.84 6.00 -6.69
CA LEU A 254 6.60 4.78 -6.97
C LEU A 254 5.69 3.59 -7.27
N THR A 255 4.58 3.47 -6.56
CA THR A 255 3.68 2.31 -6.60
C THR A 255 2.21 2.67 -6.87
N GLY A 256 1.89 3.96 -6.91
CA GLY A 256 0.51 4.43 -7.06
C GLY A 256 -0.05 4.24 -8.48
N THR A 257 -1.37 4.28 -8.56
CA THR A 257 -2.11 4.10 -9.82
C THR A 257 -2.49 5.44 -10.43
N LYS A 258 -2.22 5.62 -11.73
CA LYS A 258 -2.72 6.79 -12.48
C LYS A 258 -4.25 6.76 -12.48
N ILE A 259 -4.88 7.86 -12.07
CA ILE A 259 -6.32 8.05 -12.15
C ILE A 259 -6.64 9.32 -12.96
N GLU A 260 -7.81 9.33 -13.59
CA GLU A 260 -8.34 10.53 -14.25
C GLU A 260 -8.92 11.50 -13.19
N ASN A 261 -9.21 12.74 -13.58
CA ASN A 261 -9.80 13.74 -12.68
C ASN A 261 -11.19 13.36 -12.14
N THR A 262 -11.90 12.48 -12.86
CA THR A 262 -13.18 11.87 -12.46
C THR A 262 -13.01 10.52 -11.74
N GLY A 263 -11.77 10.09 -11.50
CA GLY A 263 -11.47 8.83 -10.85
C GLY A 263 -11.69 8.84 -9.34
N TYR A 264 -11.32 7.75 -8.70
CA TYR A 264 -11.52 7.52 -7.26
C TYR A 264 -10.21 7.14 -6.57
N VAL A 265 -10.10 7.47 -5.29
CA VAL A 265 -8.97 7.01 -4.46
C VAL A 265 -9.10 5.51 -4.23
N GLY A 266 -8.00 4.79 -4.47
CA GLY A 266 -7.90 3.34 -4.35
C GLY A 266 -8.18 2.83 -2.94
N TYR A 267 -8.54 1.54 -2.83
CA TYR A 267 -8.96 0.95 -1.57
C TYR A 267 -7.87 1.00 -0.49
N PHE A 268 -6.61 0.78 -0.85
CA PHE A 268 -5.48 0.77 0.09
C PHE A 268 -4.78 2.13 0.22
N ASP A 269 -5.17 3.11 -0.59
CA ASP A 269 -4.47 4.39 -0.70
C ASP A 269 -5.03 5.43 0.27
N ASN A 270 -4.13 6.17 0.89
CA ASN A 270 -4.45 7.33 1.74
C ASN A 270 -3.69 8.59 1.30
N LEU A 271 -3.16 8.59 0.07
CA LEU A 271 -2.42 9.68 -0.54
C LEU A 271 -2.94 9.88 -1.96
N VAL A 272 -3.09 11.14 -2.38
CA VAL A 272 -3.27 11.54 -3.77
C VAL A 272 -2.08 12.42 -4.14
N THR A 273 -1.29 11.95 -5.10
CA THR A 273 -0.09 12.66 -5.55
C THR A 273 -0.32 13.29 -6.92
N ILE A 274 0.02 14.58 -7.06
CA ILE A 274 -0.24 15.37 -8.27
C ILE A 274 1.07 15.97 -8.77
N ILE A 275 1.55 15.45 -9.90
CA ILE A 275 2.85 15.82 -10.48
C ILE A 275 2.69 16.35 -11.91
N PRO A 276 3.67 17.08 -12.45
CA PRO A 276 3.69 17.44 -13.86
C PRO A 276 3.67 16.20 -14.77
N GLU A 277 2.87 16.25 -15.83
CA GLU A 277 2.91 15.24 -16.88
C GLU A 277 4.14 15.47 -17.78
N GLY A 278 4.91 14.41 -18.00
CA GLY A 278 6.08 14.34 -18.87
C GLY A 278 5.71 13.90 -20.28
N ASN A 279 4.85 14.66 -20.97
CA ASN A 279 4.40 14.38 -22.34
C ASN A 279 5.14 15.21 -23.40
N HIS A 280 6.39 15.58 -23.14
CA HIS A 280 7.20 16.41 -24.02
C HIS A 280 8.55 15.74 -24.33
N HIS A 281 9.03 15.92 -25.56
CA HIS A 281 10.39 15.50 -25.91
C HIS A 281 11.42 16.45 -25.33
N GLU A 282 12.43 15.90 -24.65
CA GLU A 282 13.56 16.69 -24.18
C GLU A 282 14.46 17.10 -25.35
N PHE A 283 14.53 18.42 -25.60
CA PHE A 283 15.44 18.98 -26.59
C PHE A 283 16.90 18.56 -26.27
N LEU A 284 17.56 17.88 -27.21
CA LEU A 284 18.92 17.32 -27.09
C LEU A 284 19.11 16.28 -25.94
N GLY A 285 18.04 15.84 -25.26
CA GLY A 285 18.02 14.71 -24.34
C GLY A 285 19.22 14.62 -23.37
N TRP A 286 19.97 13.52 -23.47
CA TRP A 286 21.15 13.22 -22.63
C TRP A 286 22.42 13.99 -23.02
N ILE A 287 22.44 14.68 -24.17
CA ILE A 287 23.58 15.51 -24.60
C ILE A 287 23.68 16.76 -23.72
N LEU A 288 22.55 17.25 -23.22
CA LEU A 288 22.56 18.39 -22.31
C LEU A 288 23.18 17.99 -20.95
N PRO A 289 23.96 18.89 -20.33
CA PRO A 289 24.65 18.62 -19.07
C PRO A 289 23.72 18.42 -17.86
N GLY A 290 22.40 18.59 -18.01
CA GLY A 290 21.43 18.15 -17.00
C GLY A 290 21.64 18.75 -15.60
N PHE A 291 22.04 20.02 -15.49
CA PHE A 291 22.36 20.67 -14.20
C PHE A 291 21.21 20.65 -13.17
N LYS A 292 19.96 20.53 -13.64
CA LYS A 292 18.76 20.47 -12.78
C LYS A 292 18.18 19.06 -12.64
N LYS A 293 18.86 18.04 -13.17
CA LYS A 293 18.39 16.65 -13.11
C LYS A 293 19.01 15.93 -11.92
N GLU A 294 18.18 15.26 -11.15
CA GLU A 294 18.66 14.31 -10.17
C GLU A 294 19.32 13.11 -10.89
N SER A 295 20.50 12.69 -10.43
CA SER A 295 21.25 11.59 -11.04
C SER A 295 21.82 10.67 -9.96
N PHE A 296 21.25 9.48 -9.83
CA PHE A 296 21.72 8.47 -8.89
C PHE A 296 23.15 8.01 -9.20
N SER A 297 23.44 7.68 -10.47
CA SER A 297 24.78 7.28 -10.92
C SER A 297 25.82 8.40 -10.85
N GLY A 298 25.38 9.66 -10.81
CA GLY A 298 26.26 10.83 -10.89
C GLY A 298 26.78 11.13 -12.29
N THR A 299 26.08 10.67 -13.32
CA THR A 299 26.45 10.91 -14.72
C THR A 299 26.24 12.37 -15.12
N PHE A 300 25.31 13.09 -14.46
CA PHE A 300 25.08 14.50 -14.70
C PHE A 300 25.77 15.40 -13.66
N PRO A 301 26.35 16.54 -14.08
CA PRO A 301 26.85 17.61 -13.21
C PRO A 301 25.93 18.05 -12.08
N GLY A 302 24.60 17.86 -12.21
CA GLY A 302 23.62 18.17 -11.15
C GLY A 302 23.92 17.50 -9.81
N LYS A 303 24.65 16.37 -9.78
CA LYS A 303 25.10 15.75 -8.52
C LYS A 303 26.13 16.60 -7.75
N PHE A 304 26.95 17.39 -8.44
CA PHE A 304 27.96 18.26 -7.82
C PHE A 304 27.38 19.61 -7.37
N PHE A 305 26.24 20.00 -7.94
CA PHE A 305 25.47 21.17 -7.54
C PHE A 305 24.03 20.75 -7.27
N PRO A 306 23.79 19.96 -6.20
CA PRO A 306 22.46 19.43 -5.93
C PRO A 306 21.49 20.59 -5.74
N ALA A 307 20.38 20.55 -6.49
CA ALA A 307 19.31 21.51 -6.29
C ALA A 307 18.70 21.31 -4.89
N LYS A 308 18.18 22.40 -4.31
CA LYS A 308 17.43 22.32 -3.06
C LYS A 308 16.15 21.49 -3.24
N GLU A 309 15.52 21.61 -4.41
CA GLU A 309 14.28 20.95 -4.79
C GLU A 309 14.38 20.50 -6.26
N TYR A 310 13.86 19.30 -6.55
CA TYR A 310 13.77 18.74 -7.90
C TYR A 310 12.31 18.68 -8.33
N SER A 311 12.04 19.06 -9.59
CA SER A 311 10.74 18.87 -10.24
C SER A 311 10.79 17.55 -11.01
N HIS A 312 10.08 16.54 -10.51
CA HIS A 312 9.96 15.24 -11.16
C HIS A 312 8.67 15.18 -11.97
N ASN A 313 8.75 14.61 -13.16
CA ASN A 313 7.60 14.35 -14.03
C ASN A 313 7.64 12.90 -14.51
N THR A 314 6.71 12.54 -15.38
CA THR A 314 6.49 11.15 -15.83
C THR A 314 7.41 10.73 -16.99
N ASN A 315 8.36 11.56 -17.43
CA ASN A 315 9.31 11.20 -18.48
C ASN A 315 10.30 10.11 -18.02
N LEU A 316 10.58 9.15 -18.90
CA LEU A 316 11.55 8.07 -18.65
C LEU A 316 13.01 8.55 -18.64
N HIS A 317 13.29 9.73 -19.22
CA HIS A 317 14.63 10.29 -19.42
C HIS A 317 15.63 9.28 -20.02
N GLY A 318 15.17 8.49 -21.00
CA GLY A 318 15.89 7.39 -21.60
C GLY A 318 14.93 6.42 -22.29
N GLY A 319 15.43 5.24 -22.64
CA GLY A 319 14.64 4.17 -23.25
C GLY A 319 15.04 2.80 -22.71
N HIS A 320 14.20 1.80 -22.99
CA HIS A 320 14.41 0.42 -22.58
C HIS A 320 15.72 -0.15 -23.16
N ARG A 321 16.46 -0.89 -22.35
CA ARG A 321 17.73 -1.54 -22.72
C ARG A 321 17.80 -2.96 -22.17
N SER A 322 18.68 -3.77 -22.73
CA SER A 322 18.92 -5.13 -22.24
C SER A 322 19.29 -5.14 -20.74
N PHE A 323 18.76 -6.11 -20.01
CA PHE A 323 18.93 -6.23 -18.57
C PHE A 323 20.28 -6.87 -18.19
N VAL A 324 21.36 -6.12 -18.39
CA VAL A 324 22.75 -6.61 -18.27
C VAL A 324 23.45 -6.08 -17.01
N GLN A 325 23.18 -4.84 -16.60
CA GLN A 325 23.90 -4.21 -15.49
C GLN A 325 23.56 -4.84 -14.13
N THR A 326 24.56 -4.97 -13.27
CA THR A 326 24.47 -5.55 -11.92
C THR A 326 24.95 -4.54 -10.85
N GLY A 327 24.58 -4.74 -9.58
CA GLY A 327 25.12 -3.95 -8.46
C GLY A 327 24.43 -2.60 -8.21
N TYR A 328 23.38 -2.25 -8.96
CA TYR A 328 22.61 -1.02 -8.74
C TYR A 328 21.49 -1.22 -7.72
N TYR A 329 20.74 -2.30 -7.85
CA TYR A 329 19.54 -2.57 -7.03
C TYR A 329 19.91 -2.84 -5.57
N GLU A 330 21.04 -3.51 -5.33
CA GLU A 330 21.61 -3.79 -4.00
C GLU A 330 21.94 -2.52 -3.21
N LYS A 331 22.05 -1.36 -3.88
CA LYS A 331 22.31 -0.07 -3.19
C LYS A 331 21.05 0.54 -2.59
N VAL A 332 19.87 0.08 -2.99
CA VAL A 332 18.58 0.66 -2.61
C VAL A 332 17.61 -0.34 -2.00
N LEU A 333 17.87 -1.65 -2.15
CA LEU A 333 17.12 -2.71 -1.49
C LEU A 333 17.81 -3.11 -0.18
N PRO A 334 17.27 -2.73 1.00
CA PRO A 334 17.86 -3.08 2.29
C PRO A 334 17.42 -4.48 2.74
N MET A 335 17.55 -5.50 1.89
CA MET A 335 17.27 -6.90 2.20
C MET A 335 18.46 -7.77 1.80
N ASP A 336 18.66 -8.89 2.48
CA ASP A 336 19.66 -9.91 2.14
C ASP A 336 19.15 -10.80 0.99
N ILE A 337 18.85 -10.15 -0.14
CA ILE A 337 18.34 -10.76 -1.37
C ILE A 337 19.22 -10.27 -2.51
N LEU A 338 19.39 -11.11 -3.53
CA LEU A 338 20.09 -10.74 -4.77
C LEU A 338 19.06 -10.31 -5.83
N PRO A 339 18.61 -9.04 -5.85
CA PRO A 339 17.46 -8.61 -6.66
C PRO A 339 17.68 -8.81 -8.16
N VAL A 340 18.89 -8.58 -8.67
CA VAL A 340 19.16 -8.78 -10.10
C VAL A 340 19.10 -10.26 -10.48
N HIS A 341 19.56 -11.15 -9.60
CA HIS A 341 19.49 -12.59 -9.82
C HIS A 341 18.06 -13.10 -9.71
N LEU A 342 17.31 -12.62 -8.72
CA LEU A 342 15.91 -12.96 -8.52
C LEU A 342 15.04 -12.53 -9.71
N LEU A 343 15.22 -11.32 -10.22
CA LEU A 343 14.48 -10.85 -11.39
C LEU A 343 14.84 -11.64 -12.65
N LYS A 344 16.11 -12.05 -12.79
CA LYS A 344 16.52 -12.91 -13.91
C LYS A 344 15.93 -14.31 -13.80
N SER A 345 15.87 -14.89 -12.60
CA SER A 345 15.25 -16.21 -12.41
C SER A 345 13.77 -16.18 -12.71
N ILE A 346 13.07 -15.10 -12.36
CA ILE A 346 11.66 -14.87 -12.76
C ILE A 346 11.53 -14.83 -14.29
N LEU A 347 12.38 -14.05 -14.97
CA LEU A 347 12.36 -13.94 -16.44
C LEU A 347 12.69 -15.27 -17.15
N THR A 348 13.45 -16.15 -16.50
CA THR A 348 13.75 -17.51 -17.02
C THR A 348 12.79 -18.57 -16.49
N GLU A 349 11.77 -18.18 -15.72
CA GLU A 349 10.77 -19.08 -15.12
C GLU A 349 11.40 -20.20 -14.25
N ASP A 350 12.54 -19.93 -13.63
CA ASP A 350 13.27 -20.89 -12.79
C ASP A 350 12.75 -20.81 -11.34
N ILE A 351 11.70 -21.58 -11.05
CA ILE A 351 11.00 -21.62 -9.76
C ILE A 351 11.94 -22.00 -8.61
N GLU A 352 12.79 -23.02 -8.79
CA GLU A 352 13.70 -23.47 -7.74
C GLU A 352 14.68 -22.36 -7.36
N LEU A 353 15.21 -21.65 -8.36
CA LEU A 353 16.10 -20.52 -8.13
C LEU A 353 15.35 -19.31 -7.54
N MET A 354 14.10 -19.05 -7.94
CA MET A 354 13.25 -18.02 -7.32
C MET A 354 13.04 -18.29 -5.82
N GLU A 355 12.69 -19.53 -5.44
CA GLU A 355 12.56 -19.93 -4.03
C GLU A 355 13.87 -19.72 -3.28
N GLY A 356 14.99 -20.18 -3.84
CA GLY A 356 16.32 -20.07 -3.23
C GLY A 356 16.83 -18.64 -3.08
N LEU A 357 16.30 -17.69 -3.86
CA LEU A 357 16.66 -16.27 -3.83
C LEU A 357 15.69 -15.40 -3.01
N GLY A 358 14.73 -16.01 -2.30
CA GLY A 358 13.86 -15.29 -1.37
C GLY A 358 12.64 -14.61 -2.01
N VAL A 359 12.11 -15.16 -3.11
CA VAL A 359 10.89 -14.63 -3.78
C VAL A 359 9.70 -14.46 -2.82
N TYR A 360 9.64 -15.26 -1.75
CA TYR A 360 8.56 -15.23 -0.76
C TYR A 360 8.56 -13.99 0.15
N GLU A 361 9.69 -13.29 0.28
CA GLU A 361 9.81 -12.15 1.19
C GLU A 361 9.37 -10.82 0.57
N ILE A 362 9.43 -10.74 -0.76
CA ILE A 362 9.17 -9.51 -1.50
C ILE A 362 7.73 -9.43 -1.99
N VAL A 363 7.30 -8.20 -2.27
CA VAL A 363 6.23 -7.88 -3.22
C VAL A 363 6.69 -6.71 -4.09
N GLU A 364 5.86 -6.27 -5.04
CA GLU A 364 6.22 -5.24 -6.03
C GLU A 364 6.75 -3.95 -5.39
N GLU A 365 6.08 -3.45 -4.34
CA GLU A 365 6.48 -2.21 -3.66
C GLU A 365 7.90 -2.25 -3.07
N ASP A 366 8.40 -3.43 -2.69
CA ASP A 366 9.74 -3.58 -2.11
C ASP A 366 10.84 -3.33 -3.15
N LEU A 367 10.54 -3.55 -4.44
CA LEU A 367 11.45 -3.32 -5.56
C LEU A 367 11.15 -2.05 -6.37
N ALA A 368 10.15 -1.26 -5.99
CA ALA A 368 9.76 -0.04 -6.72
C ALA A 368 10.93 0.97 -6.83
N LEU A 369 11.76 1.09 -5.78
CA LEU A 369 12.94 1.95 -5.84
C LEU A 369 14.03 1.38 -6.78
N CYS A 370 14.11 0.06 -6.93
CA CYS A 370 15.00 -0.58 -7.92
C CYS A 370 14.58 -0.22 -9.34
N GLU A 371 13.26 -0.17 -9.61
CA GLU A 371 12.71 0.29 -10.88
C GLU A 371 13.07 1.75 -11.16
N PHE A 372 12.89 2.63 -10.19
CA PHE A 372 13.18 4.05 -10.32
C PHE A 372 14.65 4.32 -10.71
N ILE A 373 15.59 3.63 -10.08
CA ILE A 373 17.03 3.79 -10.38
C ILE A 373 17.50 2.95 -11.57
N CYS A 374 16.62 2.17 -12.21
CA CYS A 374 17.00 1.20 -13.23
C CYS A 374 17.64 1.90 -14.45
N PRO A 375 18.91 1.59 -14.77
CA PRO A 375 19.59 2.16 -15.94
C PRO A 375 19.04 1.61 -17.27
N SER A 376 18.36 0.47 -17.20
CA SER A 376 17.76 -0.23 -18.36
C SER A 376 16.28 0.08 -18.56
N LYS A 377 15.63 0.85 -17.67
CA LYS A 377 14.21 1.19 -17.74
C LYS A 377 13.29 -0.03 -17.86
N VAL A 378 13.65 -1.07 -17.12
CA VAL A 378 12.87 -2.31 -16.99
C VAL A 378 11.77 -2.08 -15.97
N GLN A 379 10.56 -2.55 -16.25
CA GLN A 379 9.42 -2.53 -15.32
C GLN A 379 9.60 -3.67 -14.31
N VAL A 380 10.32 -3.38 -13.22
CA VAL A 380 10.71 -4.39 -12.22
C VAL A 380 9.49 -4.90 -11.46
N GLN A 381 8.53 -4.02 -11.16
CA GLN A 381 7.29 -4.38 -10.46
C GLN A 381 6.46 -5.37 -11.29
N ASP A 382 6.34 -5.16 -12.61
CA ASP A 382 5.62 -6.07 -13.50
C ASP A 382 6.27 -7.46 -13.54
N ILE A 383 7.61 -7.53 -13.63
CA ILE A 383 8.34 -8.80 -13.59
C ILE A 383 8.04 -9.56 -12.30
N VAL A 384 8.06 -8.88 -11.15
CA VAL A 384 7.72 -9.50 -9.86
C VAL A 384 6.30 -10.06 -9.85
N ARG A 385 5.33 -9.31 -10.39
CA ARG A 385 3.94 -9.76 -10.50
C ARG A 385 3.82 -11.01 -11.36
N GLU A 386 4.47 -11.04 -12.53
CA GLU A 386 4.52 -12.22 -13.40
C GLU A 386 5.12 -13.43 -12.68
N GLY A 387 6.19 -13.23 -11.91
CA GLY A 387 6.80 -14.27 -11.07
C GLY A 387 5.83 -14.83 -10.03
N PHE A 388 5.02 -13.98 -9.39
CA PHE A 388 4.00 -14.47 -8.44
C PHE A 388 2.87 -15.23 -9.12
N GLU A 389 2.42 -14.78 -10.28
CA GLU A 389 1.39 -15.50 -11.05
C GLU A 389 1.87 -16.88 -11.49
N LEU A 390 3.15 -17.01 -11.86
CA LEU A 390 3.78 -18.30 -12.15
C LEU A 390 3.81 -19.18 -10.90
N MET A 391 4.29 -18.66 -9.77
CA MET A 391 4.37 -19.40 -8.51
C MET A 391 2.99 -19.90 -8.04
N ILE A 392 1.95 -19.06 -8.11
CA ILE A 392 0.60 -19.42 -7.69
C ILE A 392 -0.02 -20.50 -8.60
N ARG A 393 0.41 -20.56 -9.87
CA ARG A 393 -0.07 -21.55 -10.83
C ARG A 393 0.58 -22.92 -10.65
N GLU A 394 1.87 -22.93 -10.34
CA GLU A 394 2.71 -24.15 -10.36
C GLU A 394 2.95 -24.76 -8.96
N VAL A 395 2.80 -23.97 -7.88
CA VAL A 395 3.06 -24.37 -6.47
C VAL A 395 1.77 -24.32 -5.64
#